data_AF-A0A2S4YUG4-F1
#
_entry.id   AF-A0A2S4YUG4-F1
#
_cell.length_a   1.000
_cell.length_b   1.000
_cell.length_c   1.000
_cell.angle_alpha   90.00
_cell.angle_beta   90.00
_cell.angle_gamma   90.00
#
_symmetry.space_group_name_H-M   'P 1'
#
loop_
_entity.id
_entity.type
_entity.pdbx_description
1 polymer ?
#
loop_
_entity_poly.entity_id
_entity_poly.type
_entity_poly.pdbx_seq_one_letter_code
_entity_poly.pdbx_strand_id
1 'polypeptide(L)'
;MVRLLGVGTVVIGAVAGCTTRPTVCAASAVLALPSVDVNVSAWMRAHPQATVRACADTHCLSYPAGEVGADVHVPTSPGTGPNRMVTITLTADETGRQVLRTDTRVRLVHHTTHDPCGPRDWWTASATLTATGQLKPG
;
A
#
# COMPACT_ATOMS: atom_id res chain seq x y z
N MET A 1 47.83 -29.92 58.12
CA MET A 1 48.85 -30.74 57.44
C MET A 1 48.43 -30.92 55.98
N VAL A 2 49.40 -30.80 55.08
CA VAL A 2 49.31 -30.55 53.63
C VAL A 2 48.62 -31.69 52.85
N ARG A 3 47.81 -31.38 51.82
CA ARG A 3 48.07 -31.75 50.41
C ARG A 3 47.01 -31.22 49.43
N LEU A 4 47.45 -30.27 48.59
CA LEU A 4 46.94 -30.02 47.25
C LEU A 4 47.13 -31.26 46.36
N LEU A 5 46.14 -31.54 45.51
CA LEU A 5 46.19 -32.25 44.22
C LEU A 5 44.78 -32.03 43.63
N GLY A 6 44.54 -31.53 42.43
CA GLY A 6 45.42 -31.17 41.35
C GLY A 6 44.63 -30.33 40.34
N VAL A 7 45.42 -29.72 39.46
CA VAL A 7 45.06 -28.87 38.34
C VAL A 7 44.04 -29.54 37.42
N GLY A 8 42.96 -28.83 37.12
CA GLY A 8 41.97 -29.20 36.11
C GLY A 8 41.35 -27.94 35.53
N THR A 9 42.08 -27.31 34.62
CA THR A 9 41.68 -26.12 33.86
C THR A 9 40.39 -26.44 33.08
N VAL A 10 39.23 -26.01 33.56
CA VAL A 10 38.01 -26.02 32.74
C VAL A 10 38.04 -24.77 31.89
N VAL A 11 38.26 -24.98 30.59
CA VAL A 11 38.13 -23.99 29.53
C VAL A 11 36.74 -23.37 29.63
N ILE A 12 36.66 -22.09 30.02
CA ILE A 12 35.44 -21.28 29.87
C ILE A 12 35.32 -20.99 28.38
N GLY A 13 34.76 -21.94 27.63
CA GLY A 13 34.28 -21.72 26.29
C GLY A 13 33.12 -20.74 26.38
N ALA A 14 33.38 -19.47 26.07
CA ALA A 14 32.34 -18.51 25.77
C ALA A 14 31.61 -19.01 24.52
N VAL A 15 30.58 -19.85 24.70
CA VAL A 15 29.52 -19.94 23.71
C VAL A 15 28.87 -18.57 23.71
N ALA A 16 29.24 -17.75 22.74
CA ALA A 16 28.46 -16.62 22.30
C ALA A 16 27.11 -17.18 21.84
N GLY A 17 26.25 -17.47 22.82
CA GLY A 17 24.87 -17.85 22.60
C GLY A 17 24.24 -16.66 21.91
N CYS A 18 24.15 -16.76 20.58
CA CYS A 18 23.30 -15.89 19.80
C CYS A 18 21.92 -16.07 20.40
N THR A 19 21.50 -15.12 21.23
CA THR A 19 20.11 -15.00 21.64
C THR A 19 19.36 -14.67 20.35
N THR A 20 18.98 -15.70 19.60
CA THR A 20 17.91 -15.62 18.60
C THR A 20 16.70 -15.18 19.37
N ARG A 21 16.50 -13.86 19.45
CA ARG A 21 15.27 -13.26 19.94
C ARG A 21 14.15 -14.00 19.20
N PRO A 22 13.25 -14.71 19.90
CA PRO A 22 12.09 -15.24 19.23
C PRO A 22 11.37 -14.02 18.64
N THR A 23 11.29 -13.95 17.31
CA THR A 23 10.45 -12.97 16.65
C THR A 23 9.03 -13.30 17.09
N VAL A 24 8.54 -12.61 18.13
CA VAL A 24 7.18 -12.78 18.62
C VAL A 24 6.30 -12.15 17.54
N CYS A 25 5.83 -12.99 16.63
CA CYS A 25 4.86 -12.59 15.64
C CYS A 25 3.54 -12.35 16.36
N ALA A 26 3.31 -11.10 16.77
CA ALA A 26 1.98 -10.65 17.14
C ALA A 26 1.11 -10.81 15.89
N ALA A 27 0.20 -11.80 15.91
CA ALA A 27 -0.72 -12.08 14.82
C ALA A 27 -1.79 -11.00 14.74
N SER A 28 -1.40 -9.80 14.31
CA SER A 28 -2.33 -8.80 13.82
C SER A 28 -2.51 -9.08 12.34
N ALA A 29 -3.48 -9.93 11.99
CA ALA A 29 -3.98 -10.02 10.63
C ALA A 29 -4.71 -8.71 10.30
N VAL A 30 -3.94 -7.65 10.06
CA VAL A 30 -4.46 -6.42 9.46
C VAL A 30 -4.74 -6.77 8.01
N LEU A 31 -6.00 -7.11 7.72
CA LEU A 31 -6.49 -7.21 6.35
C LEU A 31 -6.24 -5.85 5.70
N ALA A 32 -5.27 -5.78 4.81
CA ALA A 32 -5.05 -4.60 3.99
C ALA A 32 -6.33 -4.38 3.17
N LEU A 33 -6.97 -3.22 3.37
CA LEU A 33 -8.15 -2.87 2.59
C LEU A 33 -7.77 -2.86 1.11
N PRO A 34 -8.60 -3.45 0.22
CA PRO A 34 -8.35 -3.38 -1.20
C PRO A 34 -8.34 -1.93 -1.68
N SER A 35 -7.48 -1.61 -2.62
CA SER A 35 -7.25 -0.22 -3.03
C SER A 35 -6.98 -0.08 -4.52
N VAL A 36 -7.10 1.15 -5.01
CA VAL A 36 -6.74 1.50 -6.39
C VAL A 36 -5.76 2.65 -6.38
N ASP A 37 -4.61 2.43 -7.01
CA ASP A 37 -3.59 3.44 -7.25
C ASP A 37 -3.89 4.18 -8.56
N VAL A 38 -4.17 5.48 -8.48
CA VAL A 38 -4.47 6.31 -9.66
C VAL A 38 -3.33 7.27 -9.94
N ASN A 39 -2.65 7.09 -11.07
CA ASN A 39 -1.64 8.04 -11.52
C ASN A 39 -2.32 9.27 -12.14
N VAL A 40 -2.26 10.41 -11.46
CA VAL A 40 -2.84 11.69 -11.92
C VAL A 40 -1.78 12.71 -12.35
N SER A 41 -0.51 12.33 -12.29
CA SER A 41 0.64 13.22 -12.48
C SER A 41 0.70 13.87 -13.86
N ALA A 42 0.25 13.19 -14.93
CA ALA A 42 0.20 13.78 -16.26
C ALA A 42 -0.87 14.87 -16.37
N TRP A 43 -2.03 14.66 -15.75
CA TRP A 43 -3.14 15.59 -15.79
C TRP A 43 -2.91 16.82 -14.91
N MET A 44 -2.43 16.64 -13.68
CA MET A 44 -2.14 17.77 -12.77
C MET A 44 -1.00 18.66 -13.28
N ARG A 45 -0.05 18.13 -14.07
CA ARG A 45 0.94 18.97 -14.76
C ARG A 45 0.34 19.86 -15.83
N ALA A 46 -0.71 19.39 -16.52
CA ALA A 46 -1.44 20.20 -17.49
C ALA A 46 -2.43 21.17 -16.83
N HIS A 47 -2.92 20.82 -15.63
CA HIS A 47 -3.96 21.54 -14.88
C HIS A 47 -3.48 21.84 -13.44
N PRO A 48 -2.48 22.71 -13.25
CA PRO A 48 -1.83 22.90 -11.94
C PRO A 48 -2.73 23.58 -10.89
N GLN A 49 -3.81 24.23 -11.33
CA GLN A 49 -4.78 24.91 -10.45
C GLN A 49 -5.98 24.04 -10.08
N ALA A 50 -6.03 22.81 -10.61
CA ALA A 50 -7.16 21.92 -10.38
C ALA A 50 -7.01 21.11 -9.10
N THR A 51 -8.14 20.94 -8.41
CA THR A 51 -8.28 19.96 -7.32
C THR A 51 -8.90 18.71 -7.89
N VAL A 52 -8.23 17.56 -7.75
CA VAL A 52 -8.72 16.27 -8.23
C VAL A 52 -9.41 15.53 -7.08
N ARG A 53 -10.57 14.93 -7.33
CA ARG A 53 -11.25 14.03 -6.41
C ARG A 53 -11.41 12.68 -7.06
N ALA A 54 -10.83 11.65 -6.46
CA ALA A 54 -10.94 10.26 -6.88
C ALA A 54 -11.84 9.50 -5.92
N CYS A 55 -12.82 8.77 -6.44
CA CYS A 55 -13.75 7.97 -5.65
C CYS A 55 -13.78 6.52 -6.13
N ALA A 56 -13.81 5.59 -5.18
CA ALA A 56 -13.99 4.17 -5.37
C ALA A 56 -15.05 3.68 -4.37
N ASP A 57 -16.12 3.06 -4.87
CA ASP A 57 -17.28 2.71 -4.05
C ASP A 57 -17.82 3.93 -3.26
N THR A 58 -17.75 3.89 -1.92
CA THR A 58 -18.16 4.95 -0.99
C THR A 58 -16.98 5.81 -0.49
N HIS A 59 -15.76 5.46 -0.86
CA HIS A 59 -14.55 6.14 -0.41
C HIS A 59 -14.09 7.16 -1.45
N CYS A 60 -13.83 8.38 -1.02
CA CYS A 60 -13.31 9.43 -1.87
C CYS A 60 -12.09 10.08 -1.23
N LEU A 61 -11.11 10.43 -2.04
CA LEU A 61 -9.95 11.21 -1.66
C LEU A 61 -9.84 12.42 -2.58
N SER A 62 -9.50 13.56 -1.99
CA SER A 62 -9.28 14.81 -2.71
C SER A 62 -7.80 15.19 -2.64
N TYR A 63 -7.28 15.66 -3.76
CA TYR A 63 -5.89 16.03 -3.98
C TYR A 63 -5.87 17.50 -4.36
N PRO A 64 -5.27 18.36 -3.52
CA PRO A 64 -5.27 19.79 -3.75
C PRO A 64 -4.38 20.15 -4.95
N ALA A 65 -4.68 21.30 -5.53
CA ALA A 65 -3.88 21.89 -6.59
C ALA A 65 -2.40 22.04 -6.18
N GLY A 66 -1.49 21.73 -7.10
CA GLY A 66 -0.05 21.88 -6.91
C GLY A 66 0.68 20.67 -6.32
N GLU A 67 -0.01 19.64 -5.83
CA GLU A 67 0.63 18.38 -5.39
C GLU A 67 0.90 17.47 -6.59
N VAL A 68 2.07 17.60 -7.21
CA VAL A 68 2.47 16.78 -8.38
C VAL A 68 3.36 15.62 -7.93
N GLY A 69 3.00 14.39 -8.32
CA GLY A 69 3.91 13.24 -8.26
C GLY A 69 3.48 12.06 -7.38
N ALA A 70 2.30 12.11 -6.75
CA ALA A 70 1.78 10.98 -5.99
C ALA A 70 0.81 10.13 -6.82
N ASP A 71 0.96 8.81 -6.75
CA ASP A 71 -0.14 7.90 -7.04
C ASP A 71 -1.21 8.06 -5.95
N VAL A 72 -2.44 8.20 -6.39
CA VAL A 72 -3.61 8.44 -5.54
C VAL A 72 -4.12 7.09 -5.06
N HIS A 73 -3.93 6.80 -3.77
CA HIS A 73 -4.31 5.51 -3.20
C HIS A 73 -5.75 5.54 -2.67
N VAL A 74 -6.73 5.17 -3.50
CA VAL A 74 -8.14 5.20 -3.10
C VAL A 74 -8.51 3.86 -2.47
N PRO A 75 -8.84 3.80 -1.15
CA PRO A 75 -9.33 2.57 -0.55
C PRO A 75 -10.69 2.22 -1.14
N THR A 76 -11.01 0.94 -1.20
CA THR A 76 -12.30 0.44 -1.69
C THR A 76 -12.97 -0.35 -0.57
N SER A 77 -14.28 -0.60 -0.69
CA SER A 77 -14.98 -1.40 0.32
C SER A 77 -14.39 -2.82 0.38
N PRO A 78 -14.33 -3.44 1.58
CA PRO A 78 -13.83 -4.80 1.71
C PRO A 78 -14.71 -5.76 0.88
N GLY A 79 -14.07 -6.50 -0.01
CA GLY A 79 -14.72 -7.47 -0.87
C GLY A 79 -13.68 -8.42 -1.45
N THR A 80 -13.76 -9.69 -1.07
CA THR A 80 -12.80 -10.73 -1.42
C THR A 80 -13.37 -11.59 -2.54
N GLY A 81 -13.20 -11.13 -3.78
CA GLY A 81 -13.61 -11.87 -4.97
C GLY A 81 -12.48 -11.92 -5.99
N PRO A 82 -12.05 -13.10 -6.48
CA PRO A 82 -11.15 -13.18 -7.62
C PRO A 82 -11.91 -12.61 -8.83
N ASN A 83 -11.45 -11.49 -9.39
CA ASN A 83 -12.14 -10.67 -10.40
C ASN A 83 -13.15 -9.65 -9.90
N ARG A 84 -13.03 -9.16 -8.65
CA ARG A 84 -13.79 -7.98 -8.22
C ARG A 84 -13.43 -6.79 -9.12
N MET A 85 -14.44 -6.28 -9.83
CA MET A 85 -14.34 -5.05 -10.59
C MET A 85 -14.76 -3.89 -9.70
N VAL A 86 -13.98 -2.81 -9.70
CA VAL A 86 -14.29 -1.56 -8.99
C VAL A 86 -14.42 -0.45 -10.02
N THR A 87 -15.46 0.36 -9.89
CA THR A 87 -15.61 1.57 -10.69
C THR A 87 -14.90 2.71 -9.97
N ILE A 88 -13.97 3.36 -10.66
CA ILE A 88 -13.25 4.53 -10.18
C ILE A 88 -13.76 5.73 -10.94
N THR A 89 -14.19 6.74 -10.21
CA THR A 89 -14.64 8.02 -10.77
C THR A 89 -13.67 9.11 -10.34
N LEU A 90 -13.15 9.86 -11.31
CA LEU A 90 -12.35 11.06 -11.08
C LEU A 90 -13.14 12.28 -11.53
N THR A 91 -13.24 13.26 -10.64
CA THR A 91 -13.67 14.61 -10.96
C THR A 91 -12.53 15.57 -10.69
N ALA A 92 -12.51 16.69 -11.40
CA ALA A 92 -11.61 17.77 -11.04
C ALA A 92 -12.29 19.12 -11.17
N ASP A 93 -11.98 20.00 -10.23
CA ASP A 93 -12.53 21.34 -10.13
C ASP A 93 -11.41 22.38 -10.24
N GLU A 94 -11.62 23.37 -11.10
CA GLU A 94 -10.77 24.55 -11.21
C GLU A 94 -11.58 25.80 -10.90
N THR A 95 -11.10 26.65 -9.99
CA THR A 95 -11.78 27.91 -9.62
C THR A 95 -13.26 27.73 -9.23
N GLY A 96 -13.61 26.58 -8.66
CA GLY A 96 -14.98 26.24 -8.26
C GLY A 96 -15.88 25.68 -9.37
N ARG A 97 -15.32 25.37 -10.55
CA ARG A 97 -16.05 24.74 -11.66
C ARG A 97 -15.45 23.37 -11.98
N GLN A 98 -16.32 22.37 -12.13
CA GLN A 98 -15.91 21.06 -12.60
C GLN A 98 -15.43 21.12 -14.06
N VAL A 99 -14.15 20.81 -14.27
CA VAL A 99 -13.49 20.77 -15.59
C VAL A 99 -13.29 19.35 -16.10
N LEU A 100 -13.33 18.36 -15.20
CA LEU A 100 -13.17 16.95 -15.52
C LEU A 100 -14.22 16.11 -14.79
N ARG A 101 -14.78 15.15 -15.51
CA ARG A 101 -15.49 14.00 -14.94
C ARG A 101 -15.28 12.80 -15.85
N THR A 102 -14.69 11.74 -15.30
CA THR A 102 -14.43 10.50 -16.03
C THR A 102 -14.52 9.34 -15.06
N ASP A 103 -14.89 8.17 -15.57
CA ASP A 103 -14.87 6.94 -14.80
C ASP A 103 -14.26 5.79 -15.61
N THR A 104 -13.81 4.77 -14.91
CA THR A 104 -13.33 3.53 -15.51
C THR A 104 -13.58 2.36 -14.57
N ARG A 105 -13.57 1.15 -15.10
CA ARG A 105 -13.61 -0.08 -14.29
C ARG A 105 -12.24 -0.72 -14.27
N VAL A 106 -11.74 -0.97 -13.07
CA VAL A 106 -10.48 -1.67 -12.85
C VAL A 106 -10.74 -3.02 -12.18
N ARG A 107 -9.90 -3.99 -12.49
CA ARG A 107 -9.93 -5.30 -11.84
C ARG A 107 -8.94 -5.30 -10.69
N LEU A 108 -9.40 -5.66 -9.50
CA LEU A 108 -8.52 -5.92 -8.37
C LEU A 108 -7.72 -7.20 -8.61
N VAL A 109 -6.41 -7.08 -8.48
CA VAL A 109 -5.43 -8.16 -8.55
C VAL A 109 -5.11 -8.59 -7.13
N HIS A 110 -5.15 -9.89 -6.88
CA HIS A 110 -4.77 -10.47 -5.60
C HIS A 110 -3.26 -10.64 -5.53
N HIS A 111 -2.68 -10.19 -4.43
CA HIS A 111 -1.27 -10.35 -4.12
C HIS A 111 -1.13 -11.09 -2.80
N THR A 112 -0.10 -11.92 -2.72
CA THR A 112 0.26 -12.65 -1.51
C THR A 112 1.77 -12.58 -1.32
N THR A 113 2.22 -12.34 -0.09
CA THR A 113 3.63 -12.43 0.29
C THR A 113 3.77 -13.31 1.52
N HIS A 114 4.90 -13.98 1.64
CA HIS A 114 5.22 -14.79 2.81
C HIS A 114 6.18 -14.02 3.71
N ASP A 115 5.62 -13.32 4.69
CA ASP A 115 6.41 -12.67 5.73
C ASP A 115 6.79 -13.71 6.81
N PRO A 116 7.87 -13.48 7.59
CA PRO A 116 8.24 -14.33 8.72
C PRO A 116 7.11 -14.55 9.75
N CYS A 117 6.08 -13.71 9.72
CA CYS A 117 4.92 -13.76 10.60
C CYS A 117 3.63 -14.30 9.96
N GLY A 118 3.74 -14.94 8.79
CA GLY A 118 2.62 -15.55 8.09
C GLY A 118 2.35 -14.91 6.72
N PRO A 119 1.43 -15.49 5.94
CA PRO A 119 1.04 -14.92 4.66
C PRO A 119 0.34 -13.57 4.88
N ARG A 120 0.67 -12.62 4.01
CA ARG A 120 -0.02 -11.34 3.90
C ARG A 120 -0.65 -11.26 2.53
N ASP A 121 -1.97 -11.14 2.52
CA ASP A 121 -2.77 -10.97 1.31
C ASP A 121 -3.25 -9.52 1.19
N TRP A 122 -3.24 -8.98 -0.03
CA TRP A 122 -3.82 -7.68 -0.33
C TRP A 122 -4.31 -7.63 -1.77
N TRP A 123 -5.19 -6.67 -2.07
CA TRP A 123 -5.78 -6.49 -3.38
C TRP A 123 -5.53 -5.08 -3.88
N THR A 124 -4.95 -4.94 -5.07
CA THR A 124 -4.72 -3.62 -5.68
C THR A 124 -5.18 -3.60 -7.12
N ALA A 125 -5.46 -2.41 -7.63
CA ALA A 125 -5.58 -2.16 -9.05
C ALA A 125 -4.91 -0.83 -9.38
N SER A 126 -4.60 -0.61 -10.65
CA SER A 126 -4.04 0.65 -11.13
C SER A 126 -4.93 1.31 -12.17
N ALA A 127 -4.95 2.64 -12.16
CA ALA A 127 -5.51 3.43 -13.24
C ALA A 127 -4.59 4.63 -13.54
N THR A 128 -4.67 5.16 -14.75
CA THR A 128 -3.90 6.34 -15.17
C THR A 128 -4.83 7.37 -15.76
N LEU A 129 -4.81 8.59 -15.21
CA LEU A 129 -5.44 9.75 -15.79
C LEU A 129 -4.47 10.44 -16.75
N THR A 130 -4.80 10.37 -18.03
CA THR A 130 -4.03 11.02 -19.10
C THR A 130 -4.13 12.55 -19.02
N ALA A 131 -3.17 13.26 -19.63
CA ALA A 131 -3.19 14.72 -19.70
C ALA A 131 -4.46 15.30 -20.35
N THR A 132 -5.12 14.54 -21.23
CA THR A 132 -6.37 14.94 -21.91
C THR A 132 -7.63 14.56 -21.13
N GLY A 133 -7.51 14.04 -19.91
CA GLY A 133 -8.66 13.72 -19.05
C GLY A 133 -9.30 12.35 -19.30
N GLN A 134 -8.66 11.46 -20.08
CA GLN A 134 -9.11 10.07 -20.16
C GLN A 134 -8.54 9.26 -18.99
N LEU A 135 -9.41 8.55 -18.27
CA LEU A 135 -9.01 7.60 -17.23
C LEU A 135 -8.94 6.18 -17.82
N LYS A 136 -7.75 5.58 -17.78
CA LYS A 136 -7.48 4.25 -18.34
C LYS A 136 -7.16 3.26 -17.22
N PRO A 137 -7.65 2.01 -17.28
CA PRO A 137 -7.15 0.96 -16.42
C PRO A 137 -5.68 0.69 -16.75
N GLY A 138 -4.88 0.37 -15.72
CA GLY A 138 -3.49 -0.04 -15.86
C GLY A 138 -3.32 -1.53 -16.10
#